data_AF-A0A1B7MHX8-F1
#
_entry.id   AF-A0A1B7MHX8-F1
#
_cell.length_a   1.000
_cell.length_b   1.000
_cell.length_c   1.000
_cell.angle_alpha   90.00
_cell.angle_beta   90.00
_cell.angle_gamma   90.00
#
_symmetry.space_group_name_H-M   'P 1'
#
loop_
_entity.id
_entity.type
_entity.pdbx_description
1 polymer ?
#
loop_
_entity_poly.entity_id
_entity_poly.type
_entity_poly.pdbx_seq_one_letter_code
_entity_poly.pdbx_strand_id
1 'polypeptide(L)'
;PLDESQYNLSSQDVVFMKKLTGIEDDEALKRHILNVQAKAYKVAPYGCIYLFLFTGRKISKLPAYEQVLRLGRECKDPIFLDVGCCFGNGIREAVHDGFPAAKAIGTDLHPELWNLGHELYNTSPDTFPAHFVGGDAFKPEILAVAPPSTRTTGTPNPDLNNLTSLNSLHGRVSAIHATAFFHLFKEDEQLHMA
;
A
#
# COMPACT_ATOMS: atom_id res chain seq x y z
N PRO A 1 -19.93 -15.60 4.29
CA PRO A 1 -20.34 -14.49 5.20
C PRO A 1 -19.12 -14.03 5.97
N LEU A 2 -19.05 -12.76 6.41
CA LEU A 2 -17.97 -12.31 7.30
C LEU A 2 -18.13 -12.99 8.68
N ASP A 3 -17.00 -13.22 9.33
CA ASP A 3 -16.90 -13.93 10.61
C ASP A 3 -16.06 -13.10 11.59
N GLU A 4 -16.71 -12.55 12.61
CA GLU A 4 -16.06 -11.72 13.61
C GLU A 4 -15.03 -12.51 14.44
N SER A 5 -15.12 -13.84 14.51
CA SER A 5 -14.12 -14.67 15.22
C SER A 5 -12.74 -14.63 14.56
N GLN A 6 -12.65 -14.17 13.31
CA GLN A 6 -11.37 -13.93 12.62
C GLN A 6 -10.68 -12.64 13.09
N TYR A 7 -11.37 -11.76 13.84
CA TYR A 7 -10.76 -10.57 14.43
C TYR A 7 -9.82 -10.98 15.56
N ASN A 8 -8.54 -11.10 15.24
CA ASN A 8 -7.50 -11.54 16.18
C ASN A 8 -6.20 -10.75 15.96
N LEU A 9 -6.23 -9.46 16.28
CA LEU A 9 -5.06 -8.58 16.18
C LEU A 9 -4.09 -8.86 17.34
N SER A 10 -2.79 -8.84 17.04
CA SER A 10 -1.77 -8.87 18.10
C SER A 10 -1.79 -7.56 18.90
N SER A 11 -1.28 -7.57 20.13
CA SER A 11 -1.18 -6.35 20.94
C SER A 11 -0.37 -5.24 20.26
N GLN A 12 0.65 -5.61 19.47
CA GLN A 12 1.45 -4.66 18.70
C GLN A 12 0.64 -4.02 17.57
N ASP A 13 -0.17 -4.82 16.87
CA ASP A 13 -1.04 -4.32 15.80
C ASP A 13 -2.15 -3.43 16.36
N VAL A 14 -2.71 -3.75 17.54
CA VAL A 14 -3.66 -2.88 18.23
C VAL A 14 -3.02 -1.52 18.54
N VAL A 15 -1.83 -1.49 19.15
CA VAL A 15 -1.12 -0.24 19.46
C VAL A 15 -0.86 0.58 18.19
N PHE A 16 -0.44 -0.07 17.11
CA PHE A 16 -0.21 0.58 15.83
C PHE A 16 -1.51 1.16 15.23
N MET A 17 -2.59 0.39 15.24
CA MET A 17 -3.90 0.84 14.75
C MET A 17 -4.42 2.01 15.60
N LYS A 18 -4.34 1.97 16.93
CA LYS A 18 -4.69 3.13 17.77
C LYS A 18 -3.89 4.37 17.38
N LYS A 19 -2.57 4.20 17.24
CA LYS A 19 -1.65 5.30 16.91
C LYS A 19 -1.99 5.96 15.57
N LEU A 20 -2.33 5.19 14.55
CA LEU A 20 -2.62 5.73 13.22
C LEU A 20 -4.07 6.19 13.04
N THR A 21 -5.02 5.60 13.75
CA THR A 21 -6.45 5.96 13.66
C THR A 21 -6.83 7.08 14.63
N GLY A 22 -6.09 7.25 15.73
CA GLY A 22 -6.46 8.12 16.85
C GLY A 22 -7.60 7.56 17.72
N ILE A 23 -7.99 6.30 17.55
CA ILE A 23 -9.08 5.66 18.31
C ILE A 23 -8.49 4.87 19.47
N GLU A 24 -8.53 5.42 20.69
CA GLU A 24 -7.89 4.80 21.87
C GLU A 24 -8.72 3.70 22.55
N ASP A 25 -10.05 3.73 22.40
CA ASP A 25 -10.95 2.71 22.97
C ASP A 25 -10.94 1.42 22.14
N ASP A 26 -10.67 0.28 22.78
CA ASP A 26 -10.51 -1.01 22.09
C ASP A 26 -11.78 -1.44 21.35
N GLU A 27 -12.95 -1.24 21.96
CA GLU A 27 -14.24 -1.62 21.39
C GLU A 27 -14.63 -0.69 20.23
N ALA A 28 -14.36 0.61 20.35
CA ALA A 28 -14.54 1.55 19.26
C ALA A 28 -13.62 1.24 18.08
N LEU A 29 -12.35 0.93 18.34
CA LEU A 29 -11.39 0.55 17.31
C LEU A 29 -11.84 -0.73 16.59
N LYS A 30 -12.25 -1.76 17.35
CA LYS A 30 -12.77 -3.01 16.79
C LYS A 30 -13.99 -2.75 15.90
N ARG A 31 -14.98 -2.00 16.38
CA ARG A 31 -16.18 -1.65 15.59
C ARG A 31 -15.82 -0.89 14.30
N HIS A 32 -14.87 0.03 14.38
CA HIS A 32 -14.38 0.79 13.23
C HIS A 32 -13.76 -0.13 12.17
N ILE A 33 -12.84 -1.01 12.59
CA ILE A 33 -12.17 -1.97 11.72
C ILE A 33 -13.19 -2.93 11.07
N LEU A 34 -14.14 -3.46 11.84
CA LEU A 34 -15.20 -4.35 11.33
C LEU A 34 -16.09 -3.65 10.29
N ASN A 35 -16.45 -2.39 10.50
CA ASN A 35 -17.24 -1.63 9.55
C ASN A 35 -16.49 -1.40 8.23
N VAL A 36 -15.21 -1.02 8.29
CA VAL A 36 -14.37 -0.86 7.11
C VAL A 36 -14.19 -2.19 6.37
N GLN A 37 -13.94 -3.29 7.11
CA GLN A 37 -13.87 -4.62 6.51
C GLN A 37 -15.16 -4.96 5.76
N ALA A 38 -16.33 -4.72 6.36
CA ALA A 38 -17.62 -5.00 5.75
C ALA A 38 -17.87 -4.21 4.46
N LYS A 39 -17.39 -2.97 4.39
CA LYS A 39 -17.42 -2.16 3.16
C LYS A 39 -16.45 -2.70 2.12
N ALA A 40 -15.21 -2.98 2.51
CA ALA A 40 -14.17 -3.46 1.61
C ALA A 40 -14.49 -4.82 1.01
N TYR A 41 -15.07 -5.73 1.79
CA TYR A 41 -15.41 -7.08 1.33
C TYR A 41 -16.51 -7.08 0.26
N LYS A 42 -17.31 -6.01 0.17
CA LYS A 42 -18.27 -5.80 -0.93
C LYS A 42 -17.60 -5.33 -2.21
N VAL A 43 -16.47 -4.64 -2.11
CA VAL A 43 -15.65 -4.21 -3.25
C VAL A 43 -14.86 -5.40 -3.78
N ALA A 44 -14.10 -6.04 -2.90
CA ALA A 44 -13.23 -7.15 -3.21
C ALA A 44 -13.27 -8.19 -2.09
N PRO A 45 -13.87 -9.38 -2.30
CA PRO A 45 -14.01 -10.40 -1.27
C PRO A 45 -12.72 -11.20 -1.05
N TYR A 46 -11.58 -10.51 -0.93
CA TYR A 46 -10.27 -11.13 -0.79
C TYR A 46 -10.09 -11.81 0.56
N GLY A 47 -9.39 -12.94 0.57
CA GLY A 47 -9.06 -13.68 1.79
C GLY A 47 -8.26 -12.84 2.79
N CYS A 48 -7.39 -11.95 2.32
CA CYS A 48 -6.65 -11.04 3.18
C CYS A 48 -7.53 -10.00 3.91
N ILE A 49 -8.64 -9.57 3.29
CA ILE A 49 -9.64 -8.69 3.92
C ILE A 49 -10.48 -9.50 4.92
N TYR A 50 -10.91 -10.71 4.54
CA TYR A 50 -11.63 -11.62 5.44
C TYR A 50 -10.86 -11.92 6.73
N LEU A 51 -9.54 -12.15 6.62
CA LEU A 51 -8.66 -12.50 7.75
C LEU A 51 -8.02 -11.29 8.46
N PHE A 52 -8.49 -10.06 8.20
CA PHE A 52 -7.94 -8.83 8.80
C PHE A 52 -6.42 -8.63 8.59
N LEU A 53 -5.82 -9.20 7.55
CA LEU A 53 -4.37 -9.12 7.35
C LEU A 53 -3.86 -7.70 7.07
N PHE A 54 -4.77 -6.78 6.78
CA PHE A 54 -4.51 -5.36 6.54
C PHE A 54 -4.26 -4.56 7.81
N THR A 55 -4.58 -5.08 9.00
CA THR A 55 -4.30 -4.40 10.27
C THR A 55 -2.90 -4.69 10.80
N GLY A 56 -2.21 -5.67 10.21
CA GLY A 56 -0.95 -6.19 10.71
C GLY A 56 0.26 -5.45 10.16
N ARG A 57 1.25 -5.20 11.02
CA ARG A 57 2.59 -4.72 10.59
C ARG A 57 3.33 -5.84 9.85
N LYS A 58 3.63 -5.62 8.57
CA LYS A 58 4.24 -6.64 7.69
C LYS A 58 5.54 -6.17 7.07
N ILE A 59 5.57 -4.97 6.53
CA ILE A 59 6.75 -4.48 5.81
C ILE A 59 7.95 -4.33 6.75
N SER A 60 7.73 -3.91 8.00
CA SER A 60 8.82 -3.79 8.99
C SER A 60 9.44 -5.11 9.43
N LYS A 61 8.78 -6.24 9.17
CA LYS A 61 9.32 -7.58 9.47
C LYS A 61 10.26 -8.07 8.36
N LEU A 62 10.34 -7.37 7.23
CA LEU A 62 11.21 -7.74 6.13
C LEU A 62 12.65 -7.30 6.41
N PRO A 63 13.67 -8.16 6.16
CA PRO A 63 15.07 -7.81 6.40
C PRO A 63 15.55 -6.54 5.69
N ALA A 64 14.93 -6.19 4.56
CA ALA A 64 15.28 -5.02 3.77
C ALA A 64 14.62 -3.71 4.26
N TYR A 65 13.75 -3.74 5.28
CA TYR A 65 12.96 -2.56 5.65
C TYR A 65 13.80 -1.36 6.08
N GLU A 66 14.85 -1.58 6.87
CA GLU A 66 15.78 -0.51 7.24
C GLU A 66 16.44 0.14 6.03
N GLN A 67 16.66 -0.61 4.95
CA GLN A 67 17.18 -0.07 3.70
C GLN A 67 16.13 0.80 2.99
N VAL A 68 14.85 0.44 3.04
CA VAL A 68 13.75 1.28 2.52
C VAL A 68 13.70 2.62 3.25
N LEU A 69 13.74 2.61 4.59
CA LEU A 69 13.76 3.83 5.38
C LEU A 69 15.04 4.65 5.14
N ARG A 70 16.18 3.99 4.97
CA ARG A 70 17.45 4.64 4.63
C ARG A 70 17.38 5.34 3.27
N LEU A 71 16.81 4.70 2.24
CA LEU A 71 16.57 5.34 0.94
C LEU A 71 15.70 6.58 1.08
N GLY A 72 14.63 6.49 1.90
CA GLY A 72 13.76 7.63 2.20
C GLY A 72 14.47 8.83 2.83
N ARG A 73 15.52 8.58 3.63
CA ARG A 73 16.31 9.63 4.31
C ARG A 73 17.47 10.16 3.48
N GLU A 74 18.16 9.31 2.74
CA GLU A 74 19.46 9.63 2.12
C GLU A 74 19.38 9.92 0.61
N CYS A 75 18.39 9.37 -0.10
CA CYS A 75 18.26 9.65 -1.53
C CYS A 75 17.61 11.01 -1.76
N LYS A 76 18.09 11.75 -2.78
CA LYS A 76 17.55 13.08 -3.13
C LYS A 76 16.07 13.02 -3.57
N ASP A 77 15.70 11.97 -4.28
CA ASP A 77 14.34 11.74 -4.79
C ASP A 77 14.03 10.24 -4.69
N PRO A 78 13.76 9.73 -3.48
CA PRO A 78 13.34 8.35 -3.30
C PRO A 78 11.92 8.21 -3.82
N ILE A 79 11.59 7.07 -4.42
CA ILE A 79 10.20 6.69 -4.70
C ILE A 79 10.01 5.30 -4.11
N PHE A 80 9.00 5.17 -3.24
CA PHE A 80 8.56 3.89 -2.69
C PHE A 80 7.24 3.50 -3.35
N LEU A 81 7.20 2.30 -3.93
CA LEU A 81 6.01 1.74 -4.57
C LEU A 81 5.53 0.51 -3.81
N ASP A 82 4.28 0.53 -3.35
CA ASP A 82 3.60 -0.60 -2.73
C ASP A 82 2.58 -1.19 -3.73
N VAL A 83 2.82 -2.42 -4.17
CA VAL A 83 2.05 -3.12 -5.21
C VAL A 83 1.06 -4.09 -4.55
N GLY A 84 -0.22 -3.96 -4.90
CA GLY A 84 -1.31 -4.62 -4.18
C GLY A 84 -1.50 -4.01 -2.80
N CYS A 85 -1.54 -2.67 -2.72
CA CYS A 85 -1.47 -1.95 -1.46
C CYS A 85 -2.74 -2.07 -0.59
N CYS A 86 -3.87 -2.51 -1.15
CA CYS A 86 -5.17 -2.56 -0.48
C CYS A 86 -5.50 -1.21 0.18
N PHE A 87 -5.52 -1.14 1.51
CA PHE A 87 -5.79 0.09 2.29
C PHE A 87 -4.56 1.00 2.48
N GLY A 88 -3.42 0.64 1.88
CA GLY A 88 -2.16 1.37 2.00
C GLY A 88 -1.42 1.13 3.33
N ASN A 89 -1.67 0.01 4.01
CA ASN A 89 -1.07 -0.28 5.32
C ASN A 89 0.47 -0.27 5.29
N GLY A 90 1.09 -0.87 4.25
CA GLY A 90 2.54 -0.87 4.10
C GLY A 90 3.12 0.53 3.91
N ILE A 91 2.47 1.36 3.10
CA ILE A 91 2.84 2.78 2.92
C ILE A 91 2.68 3.56 4.22
N ARG A 92 1.58 3.37 4.94
CA ARG A 92 1.33 4.07 6.21
C ARG A 92 2.33 3.70 7.28
N GLU A 93 2.73 2.44 7.33
CA GLU A 93 3.83 1.97 8.19
C GLU A 93 5.16 2.63 7.82
N ALA A 94 5.54 2.61 6.54
CA ALA A 94 6.77 3.25 6.07
C ALA A 94 6.79 4.76 6.34
N VAL A 95 5.68 5.46 6.11
CA VAL A 95 5.54 6.89 6.38
C VAL A 95 5.60 7.19 7.87
N HIS A 96 4.93 6.38 8.69
CA HIS A 96 4.99 6.50 10.15
C HIS A 96 6.42 6.37 10.67
N ASP A 97 7.21 5.46 10.09
CA ASP A 97 8.60 5.22 10.44
C ASP A 97 9.60 6.20 9.75
N GLY A 98 9.09 7.21 9.02
CA GLY A 98 9.88 8.34 8.54
C GLY A 98 10.12 8.39 7.03
N PHE A 99 9.49 7.53 6.22
CA PHE A 99 9.53 7.67 4.77
C PHE A 99 8.70 8.89 4.30
N PRO A 100 9.15 9.70 3.32
CA PRO A 100 8.38 10.87 2.90
C PRO A 100 7.05 10.48 2.23
N ALA A 101 5.91 10.90 2.80
CA ALA A 101 4.58 10.56 2.30
C ALA A 101 4.36 10.92 0.82
N ALA A 102 4.74 12.14 0.43
CA ALA A 102 4.66 12.64 -0.96
C ALA A 102 5.60 11.91 -1.95
N LYS A 103 6.35 10.91 -1.49
CA LYS A 103 7.23 10.06 -2.30
C LYS A 103 6.82 8.59 -2.25
N ALA A 104 5.73 8.28 -1.58
CA ALA A 104 5.16 6.94 -1.52
C ALA A 104 3.97 6.84 -2.48
N ILE A 105 3.87 5.70 -3.16
CA ILE A 105 2.86 5.43 -4.18
C ILE A 105 2.26 4.05 -3.90
N GLY A 106 0.95 3.97 -3.81
CA GLY A 106 0.20 2.72 -3.78
C GLY A 106 -0.35 2.38 -5.16
N THR A 107 -0.43 1.10 -5.46
CA THR A 107 -1.19 0.62 -6.61
C THR A 107 -1.99 -0.63 -6.26
N ASP A 108 -3.22 -0.68 -6.73
CA ASP A 108 -4.14 -1.80 -6.54
C ASP A 108 -5.18 -1.79 -7.66
N LEU A 109 -5.86 -2.93 -7.86
CA LEU A 109 -6.91 -3.08 -8.85
C LEU A 109 -8.12 -2.18 -8.54
N HIS A 110 -8.41 -1.96 -7.26
CA HIS A 110 -9.62 -1.27 -6.80
C HIS A 110 -9.31 0.05 -6.08
N PRO A 111 -9.50 1.22 -6.73
CA PRO A 111 -9.36 2.53 -6.09
C PRO A 111 -10.24 2.73 -4.85
N GLU A 112 -11.36 2.01 -4.77
CA GLU A 112 -12.25 2.04 -3.62
C GLU A 112 -11.58 1.52 -2.35
N LEU A 113 -10.66 0.55 -2.47
CA LEU A 113 -9.87 0.08 -1.31
C LEU A 113 -8.93 1.18 -0.82
N TRP A 114 -8.30 1.95 -1.71
CA TRP A 114 -7.49 3.10 -1.30
C TRP A 114 -8.30 4.12 -0.51
N ASN A 115 -9.50 4.46 -1.00
CA ASN A 115 -10.42 5.37 -0.31
C ASN A 115 -10.86 4.82 1.06
N LEU A 116 -11.13 3.52 1.15
CA LEU A 116 -11.41 2.86 2.43
C LEU A 116 -10.20 2.84 3.36
N GLY A 117 -8.97 2.93 2.84
CA GLY A 117 -7.78 3.20 3.63
C GLY A 117 -7.83 4.57 4.30
N HIS A 118 -8.25 5.62 3.61
CA HIS A 118 -8.46 6.92 4.25
C HIS A 118 -9.50 6.85 5.39
N GLU A 119 -10.61 6.13 5.17
CA GLU A 119 -11.60 5.87 6.22
C GLU A 119 -11.00 5.06 7.38
N LEU A 120 -10.25 3.99 7.10
CA LEU A 120 -9.65 3.13 8.12
C LEU A 120 -8.77 3.93 9.07
N TYR A 121 -7.90 4.78 8.54
CA TYR A 121 -6.89 5.49 9.31
C TYR A 121 -7.30 6.91 9.70
N ASN A 122 -8.57 7.31 9.50
CA ASN A 122 -9.06 8.67 9.78
C ASN A 122 -8.18 9.76 9.13
N THR A 123 -7.81 9.55 7.86
CA THR A 123 -6.98 10.48 7.08
C THR A 123 -7.74 11.01 5.86
N SER A 124 -7.18 12.04 5.22
CA SER A 124 -7.60 12.55 3.91
C SER A 124 -6.38 12.64 2.99
N PRO A 125 -6.56 12.91 1.69
CA PRO A 125 -5.45 13.23 0.80
C PRO A 125 -4.58 14.41 1.31
N ASP A 126 -5.17 15.36 2.05
CA ASP A 126 -4.44 16.50 2.61
C ASP A 126 -3.58 16.11 3.83
N THR A 127 -4.06 15.19 4.68
CA THR A 127 -3.32 14.75 5.88
C THR A 127 -2.40 13.56 5.62
N PHE A 128 -2.60 12.86 4.51
CA PHE A 128 -1.76 11.74 4.08
C PHE A 128 -1.49 11.85 2.57
N PRO A 129 -0.49 12.66 2.15
CA PRO A 129 -0.27 13.02 0.76
C PRO A 129 0.52 11.95 -0.01
N ALA A 130 0.27 10.67 0.27
CA ALA A 130 0.75 9.58 -0.57
C ALA A 130 -0.09 9.46 -1.83
N HIS A 131 0.52 9.01 -2.92
CA HIS A 131 -0.14 8.91 -4.21
C HIS A 131 -0.73 7.52 -4.42
N PHE A 132 -1.72 7.42 -5.30
CA PHE A 132 -2.32 6.16 -5.69
C PHE A 132 -2.54 6.08 -7.19
N VAL A 133 -2.19 4.93 -7.78
CA VAL A 133 -2.48 4.60 -9.18
C VAL A 133 -3.30 3.32 -9.20
N GLY A 134 -4.57 3.45 -9.54
CA GLY A 134 -5.50 2.33 -9.62
C GLY A 134 -5.52 1.70 -11.00
N GLY A 135 -5.66 0.38 -11.05
CA GLY A 135 -5.90 -0.36 -12.29
C GLY A 135 -5.23 -1.72 -12.32
N ASP A 136 -5.55 -2.47 -13.36
CA ASP A 136 -4.98 -3.79 -13.61
C ASP A 136 -3.54 -3.67 -14.12
N ALA A 137 -2.57 -4.13 -13.34
CA ALA A 137 -1.15 -4.06 -13.67
C ALA A 137 -0.77 -4.93 -14.89
N PHE A 138 -1.63 -5.84 -15.35
CA PHE A 138 -1.44 -6.58 -16.61
C PHE A 138 -1.85 -5.76 -17.84
N LYS A 139 -2.45 -4.58 -17.64
CA LYS A 139 -2.85 -3.69 -18.72
C LYS A 139 -1.72 -2.70 -19.04
N PRO A 140 -1.26 -2.63 -20.31
CA PRO A 140 -0.16 -1.73 -20.69
C PRO A 140 -0.44 -0.25 -20.41
N GLU A 141 -1.70 0.18 -20.39
CA GLU A 141 -2.09 1.54 -20.01
C GLU A 141 -1.77 1.86 -18.54
N ILE A 142 -1.72 0.85 -17.67
CA ILE A 142 -1.30 0.98 -16.26
C ILE A 142 0.20 0.73 -16.13
N LEU A 143 0.67 -0.41 -16.64
CA LEU A 143 2.07 -0.83 -16.57
C LEU A 143 2.45 -1.62 -17.83
N ALA A 144 3.16 -0.95 -18.74
CA ALA A 144 3.71 -1.56 -19.94
C ALA A 144 5.05 -2.22 -19.62
N VAL A 145 5.29 -3.40 -20.19
CA VAL A 145 6.60 -4.04 -20.13
C VAL A 145 7.63 -3.15 -20.82
N ALA A 146 8.66 -2.74 -20.07
CA ALA A 146 9.74 -1.91 -20.56
C ALA A 146 11.10 -2.59 -20.33
N PRO A 147 12.10 -2.36 -21.20
CA PRO A 147 13.44 -2.88 -20.96
C PRO A 147 14.03 -2.29 -19.67
N PRO A 148 14.89 -3.04 -18.95
CA PRO A 148 15.58 -2.53 -17.78
C PRO A 148 16.28 -1.22 -18.11
N SER A 149 15.86 -0.16 -17.43
CA SER A 149 16.35 1.19 -17.68
C SER A 149 17.07 1.69 -16.44
N THR A 150 18.31 2.13 -16.59
CA THR A 150 18.99 2.89 -15.54
C THR A 150 18.48 4.33 -15.58
N ARG A 151 18.35 4.94 -14.40
CA ARG A 151 17.93 6.34 -14.27
C ARG A 151 18.81 7.22 -15.18
N THR A 152 18.26 7.70 -16.28
CA THR A 152 19.02 8.54 -17.21
C THR A 152 19.19 9.90 -16.59
N THR A 153 20.43 10.34 -16.43
CA THR A 153 20.74 11.70 -15.96
C THR A 153 20.16 12.70 -16.96
N GLY A 154 19.24 13.56 -16.51
CA GLY A 154 18.69 14.67 -17.31
C GLY A 154 17.20 14.61 -17.63
N THR A 155 16.51 13.49 -17.42
CA THR A 155 15.05 13.45 -17.58
C THR A 155 14.34 14.00 -16.34
N PRO A 156 13.42 14.99 -16.46
CA PRO A 156 12.65 15.51 -15.33
C PRO A 156 11.97 14.39 -14.54
N ASN A 157 11.88 14.54 -13.23
CA ASN A 157 11.08 13.62 -12.41
C ASN A 157 9.60 13.72 -12.81
N PRO A 158 8.86 12.59 -12.81
CA PRO A 158 7.43 12.62 -13.07
C PRO A 158 6.73 13.44 -11.98
N ASP A 159 5.69 14.15 -12.36
CA ASP A 159 4.79 14.79 -11.41
C ASP A 159 3.94 13.72 -10.73
N LEU A 160 4.25 13.44 -9.47
CA LEU A 160 3.60 12.37 -8.72
C LEU A 160 2.13 12.70 -8.41
N ASN A 161 1.74 13.98 -8.41
CA ASN A 161 0.37 14.41 -8.10
C ASN A 161 -0.64 14.05 -9.20
N ASN A 162 -0.17 13.87 -10.43
CA ASN A 162 -1.01 13.68 -11.62
C ASN A 162 -0.76 12.30 -12.28
N LEU A 163 -0.29 11.32 -11.51
CA LEU A 163 -0.06 9.97 -12.01
C LEU A 163 -1.38 9.28 -12.34
N THR A 164 -1.52 8.83 -13.58
CA THR A 164 -2.62 7.98 -14.04
C THR A 164 -2.15 6.57 -14.43
N SER A 165 -0.83 6.34 -14.49
CA SER A 165 -0.20 5.06 -14.79
C SER A 165 1.15 4.94 -14.07
N LEU A 166 1.67 3.72 -13.99
CA LEU A 166 3.01 3.44 -13.45
C LEU A 166 4.11 3.63 -14.51
N ASN A 167 3.75 3.76 -15.79
CA ASN A 167 4.68 3.85 -16.92
C ASN A 167 5.71 4.98 -16.79
N SER A 168 5.34 6.12 -16.22
CA SER A 168 6.26 7.25 -16.00
C SER A 168 7.28 7.01 -14.88
N LEU A 169 7.13 5.91 -14.12
CA LEU A 169 8.00 5.53 -13.02
C LEU A 169 9.12 4.55 -13.43
N HIS A 170 9.15 4.08 -14.69
CA HIS A 170 10.20 3.20 -15.18
C HIS A 170 11.62 3.77 -14.91
N GLY A 171 12.46 2.96 -14.25
CA GLY A 171 13.82 3.34 -13.87
C GLY A 171 13.93 4.39 -12.75
N ARG A 172 12.82 4.75 -12.10
CA ARG A 172 12.79 5.81 -11.08
C ARG A 172 12.45 5.33 -9.68
N VAL A 173 11.75 4.21 -9.54
CA VAL A 173 11.41 3.62 -8.24
C VAL A 173 12.68 3.19 -7.50
N SER A 174 12.80 3.56 -6.23
CA SER A 174 13.95 3.25 -5.37
C SER A 174 13.75 1.96 -4.58
N ALA A 175 12.51 1.69 -4.17
CA ALA A 175 12.14 0.46 -3.49
C ALA A 175 10.73 0.05 -3.91
N ILE A 176 10.55 -1.24 -4.16
CA ILE A 176 9.26 -1.87 -4.47
C ILE A 176 8.94 -2.84 -3.33
N HIS A 177 7.71 -2.76 -2.83
CA HIS A 177 7.14 -3.70 -1.89
C HIS A 177 5.92 -4.36 -2.53
N ALA A 178 5.81 -5.68 -2.41
CA ALA A 178 4.72 -6.47 -3.00
C ALA A 178 4.39 -7.68 -2.11
N THR A 179 3.99 -7.41 -0.85
CA THR A 179 3.68 -8.48 0.12
C THR A 179 2.21 -8.87 0.04
N ALA A 180 1.93 -10.16 -0.13
CA ALA A 180 0.58 -10.69 -0.40
C ALA A 180 -0.02 -10.13 -1.70
N PHE A 181 0.78 -10.13 -2.76
CA PHE A 181 0.35 -9.74 -4.10
C PHE A 181 -0.03 -10.97 -4.95
N PHE A 182 0.93 -11.85 -5.21
CA PHE A 182 0.79 -13.03 -6.08
C PHE A 182 -0.33 -14.03 -5.69
N HIS A 183 -0.80 -14.02 -4.44
CA HIS A 183 -1.85 -14.94 -3.97
C HIS A 183 -3.22 -14.79 -4.69
N LEU A 184 -3.41 -13.74 -5.48
CA LEU A 184 -4.61 -13.51 -6.29
C LEU A 184 -4.45 -13.96 -7.75
N PHE A 185 -3.26 -14.39 -8.15
CA PHE A 185 -2.92 -14.69 -9.54
C PHE A 185 -2.72 -16.19 -9.77
N LYS A 186 -3.04 -16.63 -10.98
CA LYS A 186 -2.67 -17.96 -11.47
C LYS A 186 -1.18 -18.05 -11.78
N GLU A 187 -0.65 -19.26 -11.93
CA GLU A 187 0.78 -19.51 -12.16
C GLU A 187 1.35 -18.70 -13.35
N ASP A 188 0.64 -18.64 -14.47
CA ASP A 188 1.04 -17.90 -15.67
C ASP A 188 1.06 -16.38 -15.44
N GLU A 189 0.08 -15.86 -14.71
CA GLU A 189 0.02 -14.44 -14.30
C GLU A 189 1.14 -14.10 -13.29
N GLN A 190 1.44 -15.00 -12.35
CA GLN A 190 2.57 -14.85 -11.43
C GLN A 190 3.89 -14.80 -12.19
N LEU A 191 4.08 -15.68 -13.18
CA LEU A 191 5.27 -15.71 -14.02
C LEU A 191 5.41 -14.46 -14.88
N HIS A 192 4.32 -13.95 -15.46
CA HIS A 192 4.35 -12.72 -16.25
C HIS A 192 4.76 -11.49 -15.42
N MET A 193 4.39 -11.49 -14.14
CA MET A 193 4.60 -10.37 -13.23
C MET A 193 5.98 -10.40 -12.53
N ALA A 194 6.66 -11.55 -12.51
CA ALA A 194 7.98 -11.74 -11.89
C ALA A 194 9.13 -11.21 -12.75
#